data_AF-A0A2W4Z2K2-F1
#
_entry.id   AF-A0A2W4Z2K2-F1
#
_cell.length_a   1.000
_cell.length_b   1.000
_cell.length_c   1.000
_cell.angle_alpha   90.00
_cell.angle_beta   90.00
_cell.angle_gamma   90.00
#
_symmetry.space_group_name_H-M   'P 1'
#
loop_
_entity.id
_entity.type
_entity.pdbx_description
1 polymer ?
#
loop_
_entity_poly.entity_id
_entity_poly.type
_entity_poly.pdbx_seq_one_letter_code
_entity_poly.pdbx_strand_id
1 'polypeptide(L)'
;MRALIAALCCAVLGACSDPSNAEETAAPSVLVGDYRAITDAARTAPGDVTIEHGGLVFSRGAILYTRRLQPRAPSERIARDGLSYAAVVRGADLNIELRRVTEETLANGAASLCGAETPAYVALAHDERSAHVTVLVFTGDEPPGPQATSSRLCGSFAYTLRESGRHGVVL
;
A
#
# COMPACT_ATOMS: atom_id res chain seq x y z
N MET A 1 -16.16 -12.72 -79.15
CA MET A 1 -17.52 -12.45 -79.66
C MET A 1 -18.50 -12.58 -78.50
N ARG A 2 -19.32 -11.54 -78.27
CA ARG A 2 -20.57 -11.50 -77.47
C ARG A 2 -20.38 -11.59 -75.93
N ALA A 3 -20.52 -10.51 -75.13
CA ALA A 3 -21.74 -9.77 -74.73
C ALA A 3 -22.67 -10.65 -73.85
N LEU A 4 -23.30 -10.25 -72.73
CA LEU A 4 -23.60 -8.97 -72.05
C LEU A 4 -24.37 -9.32 -70.72
N ILE A 5 -24.44 -8.40 -69.74
CA ILE A 5 -25.50 -8.22 -68.67
C ILE A 5 -25.32 -9.11 -67.40
N ALA A 6 -25.46 -8.66 -66.14
CA ALA A 6 -26.18 -7.56 -65.47
C ALA A 6 -25.40 -7.12 -64.18
N ALA A 7 -25.35 -5.83 -63.77
CA ALA A 7 -26.31 -5.12 -62.89
C ALA A 7 -26.65 -5.91 -61.59
N LEU A 8 -26.74 -5.39 -60.37
CA LEU A 8 -26.65 -4.08 -59.72
C LEU A 8 -27.01 -4.41 -58.26
N CYS A 9 -26.27 -3.98 -57.24
CA CYS A 9 -26.82 -3.78 -55.89
C CYS A 9 -25.87 -2.96 -55.01
N CYS A 10 -26.31 -1.74 -54.69
CA CYS A 10 -25.81 -0.91 -53.60
C CYS A 10 -26.26 -1.47 -52.25
N ALA A 11 -25.37 -1.53 -51.25
CA ALA A 11 -25.70 -1.18 -49.86
C ALA A 11 -24.40 -1.02 -49.03
N VAL A 12 -24.05 0.22 -48.67
CA VAL A 12 -24.12 0.80 -47.31
C VAL A 12 -23.05 0.32 -46.32
N LEU A 13 -22.25 1.29 -45.91
CA LEU A 13 -21.35 1.40 -44.75
C LEU A 13 -21.72 0.53 -43.53
N GLY A 14 -20.71 -0.16 -43.00
CA GLY A 14 -20.71 -0.75 -41.67
C GLY A 14 -19.30 -0.70 -41.09
N ALA A 15 -18.96 0.45 -40.51
CA ALA A 15 -17.82 0.57 -39.61
C ALA A 15 -18.14 -0.18 -38.31
N CYS A 16 -17.31 -1.16 -37.96
CA CYS A 16 -17.12 -1.56 -36.56
C CYS A 16 -15.62 -1.59 -36.31
N SER A 17 -15.09 -0.41 -36.04
CA SER A 17 -13.97 -0.25 -35.14
C SER A 17 -14.32 -0.94 -33.81
N ASP A 18 -13.56 -1.94 -33.41
CA ASP A 18 -13.44 -2.32 -32.01
C ASP A 18 -12.26 -1.53 -31.42
N PRO A 19 -12.48 -0.36 -30.81
CA PRO A 19 -11.55 0.14 -29.82
C PRO A 19 -11.87 -0.51 -28.47
N SER A 20 -10.85 -0.62 -27.63
CA SER A 20 -10.98 -0.69 -26.17
C SER A 20 -11.21 -2.07 -25.56
N ASN A 21 -10.11 -2.72 -25.20
CA ASN A 21 -9.71 -2.73 -23.80
C ASN A 21 -8.22 -3.06 -23.73
N ALA A 22 -7.39 -2.04 -23.96
CA ALA A 22 -6.15 -2.02 -23.21
C ALA A 22 -6.61 -1.94 -21.74
N GLU A 23 -6.47 -3.03 -20.99
CA GLU A 23 -6.44 -2.96 -19.54
C GLU A 23 -5.37 -1.93 -19.21
N GLU A 24 -5.82 -0.69 -19.00
CA GLU A 24 -5.06 0.34 -18.32
C GLU A 24 -4.79 -0.26 -16.95
N THR A 25 -3.65 -0.94 -16.85
CA THR A 25 -3.09 -1.40 -15.59
C THR A 25 -2.90 -0.13 -14.80
N ALA A 26 -3.89 0.22 -13.98
CA ALA A 26 -3.84 1.38 -13.12
C ALA A 26 -2.50 1.29 -12.39
N ALA A 27 -1.62 2.27 -12.65
CA ALA A 27 -0.35 2.32 -11.97
C ALA A 27 -0.65 2.29 -10.46
N PRO A 28 0.01 1.41 -9.68
CA PRO A 28 -0.32 1.24 -8.28
C PRO A 28 -0.28 2.60 -7.60
N SER A 29 -1.42 3.01 -7.03
CA SER A 29 -1.57 4.28 -6.32
C SER A 29 -0.49 4.35 -5.26
N VAL A 30 0.38 5.35 -5.34
CA VAL A 30 1.49 5.45 -4.41
C VAL A 30 0.99 6.05 -3.11
N LEU A 31 1.09 5.29 -2.02
CA LEU A 31 0.66 5.74 -0.69
C LEU A 31 1.64 6.78 -0.15
N VAL A 32 1.20 8.05 -0.13
CA VAL A 32 1.92 9.20 0.42
C VAL A 32 0.93 10.11 1.13
N GLY A 33 1.30 10.60 2.32
CA GLY A 33 0.47 11.55 3.05
C GLY A 33 0.78 11.62 4.53
N ASP A 34 0.06 12.52 5.21
CA ASP A 34 0.10 12.66 6.66
C ASP A 34 -1.06 11.91 7.31
N TYR A 35 -0.77 11.15 8.34
CA TYR A 35 -1.70 10.21 8.95
C TYR A 35 -1.71 10.35 10.47
N ARG A 36 -2.91 10.47 11.03
CA ARG A 36 -3.13 10.60 12.47
C ARG A 36 -3.34 9.24 13.13
N ALA A 37 -2.69 9.01 14.26
CA ALA A 37 -2.80 7.76 15.02
C ALA A 37 -4.20 7.53 15.61
N ILE A 38 -4.80 6.37 15.33
CA ILE A 38 -6.16 6.03 15.82
C ILE A 38 -6.20 4.87 16.84
N THR A 39 -5.16 4.04 16.93
CA THR A 39 -5.04 3.04 18.01
C THR A 39 -4.22 3.58 19.18
N ASP A 40 -4.46 3.07 20.40
CA ASP A 40 -3.67 3.45 21.58
C ASP A 40 -2.19 3.10 21.42
N ALA A 41 -1.89 1.96 20.80
CA ALA A 41 -0.54 1.56 20.45
C ALA A 41 0.14 2.60 19.54
N ALA A 42 -0.56 3.06 18.49
CA ALA A 42 -0.04 4.09 17.58
C ALA A 42 0.16 5.42 18.29
N ARG A 43 -0.81 5.88 19.10
CA ARG A 43 -0.70 7.14 19.85
C ARG A 43 0.43 7.15 20.87
N THR A 44 0.71 5.99 21.48
CA THR A 44 1.64 5.88 22.61
C THR A 44 3.07 5.58 22.19
N ALA A 45 3.29 4.74 21.17
CA ALA A 45 4.63 4.33 20.79
C ALA A 45 5.21 5.20 19.65
N PRO A 46 4.71 5.14 18.40
CA PRO A 46 5.27 5.94 17.32
C PRO A 46 4.65 7.35 17.17
N GLY A 47 3.42 7.58 17.63
CA GLY A 47 2.66 8.80 17.33
C GLY A 47 2.09 8.78 15.92
N ASP A 48 1.73 9.97 15.41
CA ASP A 48 1.29 10.20 14.02
C ASP A 48 2.40 9.82 13.03
N VAL A 49 2.06 9.57 11.77
CA VAL A 49 3.03 9.16 10.74
C VAL A 49 2.87 9.97 9.46
N THR A 50 3.98 10.40 8.89
CA THR A 50 4.07 10.86 7.50
C THR A 50 4.65 9.71 6.67
N ILE A 51 3.90 9.29 5.66
CA ILE A 51 4.31 8.24 4.73
C ILE A 51 4.83 8.93 3.47
N GLU A 52 6.07 8.63 3.12
CA GLU A 52 6.74 9.16 1.93
C GLU A 52 7.17 8.01 1.01
N HIS A 53 7.65 8.33 -0.18
CA HIS A 53 8.21 7.32 -1.09
C HIS A 53 9.41 6.58 -0.48
N GLY A 54 10.28 7.32 0.23
CA GLY A 54 11.55 6.81 0.76
C GLY A 54 11.47 6.26 2.18
N GLY A 55 10.35 6.43 2.88
CA GLY A 55 10.31 6.10 4.30
C GLY A 55 9.02 6.47 5.00
N LEU A 56 9.04 6.23 6.32
CA LEU A 56 8.00 6.60 7.26
C LEU A 56 8.63 7.45 8.36
N VAL A 57 8.05 8.62 8.61
CA VAL A 57 8.49 9.55 9.66
C VAL A 57 7.42 9.58 10.74
N PHE A 58 7.75 9.12 11.94
CA PHE A 58 6.82 9.06 13.06
C PHE A 58 7.02 10.25 14.00
N SER A 59 5.92 10.83 14.49
CA SER A 59 5.95 12.09 15.25
C SER A 59 6.62 11.98 16.62
N ARG A 60 6.82 10.76 17.15
CA ARG A 60 7.62 10.50 18.35
C ARG A 60 9.10 10.22 18.07
N GLY A 61 9.57 10.50 16.85
CA GLY A 61 11.00 10.57 16.55
C GLY A 61 11.63 9.33 15.93
N ALA A 62 10.85 8.28 15.64
CA ALA A 62 11.33 7.15 14.84
C ALA A 62 11.22 7.48 13.34
N ILE A 63 12.24 7.14 12.57
CA ILE A 63 12.26 7.26 11.11
C ILE A 63 12.68 5.91 10.54
N LEU A 64 11.87 5.38 9.61
CA LEU A 64 12.20 4.17 8.86
C LEU A 64 12.49 4.55 7.41
N TYR A 65 13.73 4.41 6.97
CA TYR A 65 14.06 4.47 5.55
C TYR A 65 13.74 3.13 4.91
N THR A 66 13.09 3.17 3.75
CA THR A 66 12.51 1.98 3.14
C THR A 66 12.68 1.93 1.63
N ARG A 67 12.67 0.71 1.09
CA ARG A 67 12.50 0.46 -0.34
C ARG A 67 11.28 -0.41 -0.59
N ARG A 68 10.49 -0.08 -1.60
CA ARG A 68 9.30 -0.86 -1.98
C ARG A 68 9.70 -2.23 -2.52
N LEU A 69 8.90 -3.22 -2.19
CA LEU A 69 8.93 -4.58 -2.73
C LEU A 69 7.67 -4.82 -3.56
N GLN A 70 7.53 -6.02 -4.11
CA GLN A 70 6.29 -6.42 -4.78
C GLN A 70 5.11 -6.32 -3.78
N PRO A 71 4.00 -5.67 -4.16
CA PRO A 71 2.77 -5.68 -3.37
C PRO A 71 2.29 -7.10 -3.07
N ARG A 72 1.54 -7.24 -1.97
CA ARG A 72 0.97 -8.53 -1.53
C ARG A 72 -0.54 -8.54 -1.70
N ALA A 73 -1.09 -9.72 -1.95
CA ALA A 73 -2.52 -9.90 -1.86
C ALA A 73 -2.96 -9.94 -0.38
N PRO A 74 -4.12 -9.36 -0.02
CA PRO A 74 -4.63 -9.42 1.36
C PRO A 74 -4.81 -10.84 1.90
N SER A 75 -5.08 -11.81 1.01
CA SER A 75 -5.24 -13.23 1.36
C SER A 75 -3.91 -13.95 1.62
N GLU A 76 -2.76 -13.37 1.24
CA GLU A 76 -1.46 -13.96 1.53
C GLU A 76 -1.18 -13.99 3.04
N ARG A 77 -0.54 -15.07 3.48
CA ARG A 77 -0.09 -15.22 4.88
C ARG A 77 1.10 -14.33 5.17
N ILE A 78 1.17 -13.78 6.39
CA ILE A 78 2.30 -12.94 6.84
C ILE A 78 3.53 -13.76 7.27
N ALA A 79 3.33 -15.06 7.51
CA ALA A 79 4.35 -16.07 7.79
C ALA A 79 3.81 -17.45 7.36
N ARG A 80 4.68 -18.47 7.24
CA ARG A 80 4.33 -19.82 6.77
C ARG A 80 3.07 -20.39 7.41
N ASP A 81 3.02 -20.36 8.73
CA ASP A 81 1.91 -20.89 9.53
C ASP A 81 1.09 -19.78 10.18
N GLY A 82 1.23 -18.55 9.68
CA GLY A 82 0.59 -17.34 10.22
C GLY A 82 -0.79 -17.05 9.62
N LEU A 83 -1.40 -16.00 10.15
CA LEU A 83 -2.61 -15.38 9.60
C LEU A 83 -2.34 -14.68 8.26
N SER A 84 -3.39 -14.38 7.50
CA SER A 84 -3.28 -13.50 6.33
C SER A 84 -3.20 -12.02 6.71
N TYR A 85 -2.72 -11.18 5.78
CA TYR A 85 -2.75 -9.73 5.96
C TYR A 85 -4.17 -9.23 6.28
N ALA A 86 -5.17 -9.68 5.52
CA ALA A 86 -6.58 -9.37 5.73
C ALA A 86 -7.08 -9.79 7.12
N ALA A 87 -6.67 -10.97 7.60
CA ALA A 87 -7.07 -11.46 8.92
C ALA A 87 -6.45 -10.64 10.07
N VAL A 88 -5.19 -10.22 9.91
CA VAL A 88 -4.49 -9.39 10.91
C VAL A 88 -5.09 -7.99 10.98
N VAL A 89 -5.35 -7.38 9.82
CA VAL A 89 -5.89 -6.00 9.73
C VAL A 89 -7.40 -5.97 9.95
N ARG A 90 -8.09 -7.11 9.78
CA ARG A 90 -9.56 -7.25 9.82
C ARG A 90 -10.25 -6.41 8.73
N GLY A 91 -9.73 -6.47 7.50
CA GLY A 91 -10.30 -5.81 6.32
C GLY A 91 -10.30 -6.73 5.10
N ALA A 92 -11.35 -6.67 4.28
CA ALA A 92 -11.54 -7.54 3.11
C ALA A 92 -10.95 -6.96 1.81
N ASP A 93 -11.02 -5.64 1.65
CA ASP A 93 -10.63 -4.94 0.42
C ASP A 93 -9.45 -3.99 0.71
N LEU A 94 -8.25 -4.59 0.79
CA LEU A 94 -7.03 -3.89 1.14
C LEU A 94 -6.03 -3.93 -0.03
N ASN A 95 -5.29 -2.85 -0.18
CA ASN A 95 -4.01 -2.84 -0.88
C ASN A 95 -2.90 -3.08 0.15
N ILE A 96 -1.99 -3.99 -0.12
CA ILE A 96 -0.85 -4.28 0.76
C ILE A 96 0.43 -3.85 0.06
N GLU A 97 0.94 -2.67 0.44
CA GLU A 97 2.26 -2.23 0.02
C GLU A 97 3.32 -2.78 0.98
N LEU A 98 4.22 -3.63 0.47
CA LEU A 98 5.33 -4.16 1.24
C LEU A 98 6.60 -3.35 1.01
N ARG A 99 7.29 -2.97 2.08
CA ARG A 99 8.59 -2.28 2.01
C ARG A 99 9.62 -2.99 2.90
N ARG A 100 10.87 -3.00 2.44
CA ARG A 100 12.02 -3.40 3.27
C ARG A 100 12.57 -2.17 3.97
N VAL A 101 12.78 -2.27 5.27
CA VAL A 101 13.50 -1.26 6.05
C VAL A 101 14.99 -1.40 5.72
N THR A 102 15.59 -0.30 5.28
CA THR A 102 17.03 -0.23 4.98
C THR A 102 17.80 0.38 6.14
N GLU A 103 17.16 1.24 6.91
CA GLU A 103 17.73 1.92 8.06
C GLU A 103 16.61 2.39 8.99
N GLU A 104 16.87 2.35 10.31
CA GLU A 104 16.03 2.96 11.34
C GLU A 104 16.85 4.04 12.05
N THR A 105 16.28 5.23 12.20
CA THR A 105 16.84 6.32 13.00
C THR A 105 15.89 6.65 14.13
N LEU A 106 16.42 6.78 15.34
CA LEU A 106 15.66 7.12 16.55
C LEU A 106 16.16 8.46 17.10
N ALA A 107 15.30 9.47 17.12
CA ALA A 107 15.61 10.75 17.74
C ALA A 107 15.51 10.66 19.26
N ASN A 108 16.56 11.11 19.97
CA ASN A 108 16.59 11.44 21.41
C ASN A 108 15.59 10.68 22.31
N GLY A 109 15.83 9.38 22.51
CA GLY A 109 15.04 8.55 23.43
C GLY A 109 13.73 7.99 22.85
N ALA A 110 13.49 8.18 21.55
CA ALA A 110 12.45 7.44 20.82
C ALA A 110 12.70 5.93 20.94
N ALA A 111 11.62 5.17 21.12
CA ALA A 111 11.66 3.72 21.12
C ALA A 111 11.56 3.18 19.69
N SER A 112 12.25 2.08 19.40
CA SER A 112 12.04 1.31 18.17
C SER A 112 10.60 0.77 18.12
N LEU A 113 10.05 0.68 16.91
CA LEU A 113 8.71 0.14 16.68
C LEU A 113 8.59 -1.35 17.04
N CYS A 114 9.71 -2.07 17.15
CA CYS A 114 9.79 -3.46 17.58
C CYS A 114 10.42 -3.61 18.99
N GLY A 115 10.49 -2.54 19.78
CA GLY A 115 11.09 -2.57 21.11
C GLY A 115 12.61 -2.79 21.06
N ALA A 116 13.06 -3.99 21.47
CA ALA A 116 14.50 -4.33 21.48
C ALA A 116 15.01 -4.90 20.15
N GLU A 117 14.10 -5.28 19.24
CA GLU A 117 14.46 -5.81 17.94
C GLU A 117 14.49 -4.69 16.88
N THR A 118 15.26 -4.89 15.80
CA THR A 118 15.32 -3.96 14.68
C THR A 118 14.24 -4.30 13.65
N PRO A 119 13.39 -3.33 13.25
CA PRO A 119 12.46 -3.50 12.14
C PRO A 119 13.20 -3.85 10.83
N ALA A 120 12.74 -4.89 10.15
CA ALA A 120 13.30 -5.34 8.87
C ALA A 120 12.35 -5.08 7.69
N TYR A 121 11.04 -5.15 7.92
CA TYR A 121 10.02 -4.92 6.91
C TYR A 121 8.83 -4.17 7.48
N VAL A 122 8.15 -3.41 6.63
CA VAL A 122 6.85 -2.82 6.94
C VAL A 122 5.85 -3.17 5.84
N ALA A 123 4.63 -3.51 6.22
CA ALA A 123 3.51 -3.61 5.29
C ALA A 123 2.50 -2.51 5.61
N LEU A 124 2.12 -1.76 4.58
CA LEU A 124 1.12 -0.70 4.65
C LEU A 124 -0.16 -1.26 4.05
N ALA A 125 -1.11 -1.60 4.91
CA ALA A 125 -2.42 -2.09 4.51
C ALA A 125 -3.41 -0.94 4.47
N HIS A 126 -3.99 -0.64 3.31
CA HIS A 126 -4.85 0.53 3.15
C HIS A 126 -6.00 0.27 2.19
N ASP A 127 -7.08 1.03 2.35
CA ASP A 127 -8.19 1.02 1.38
C ASP A 127 -7.78 1.72 0.06
N GLU A 128 -8.64 1.61 -0.95
CA GLU A 128 -8.41 2.22 -2.28
C GLU A 128 -8.19 3.73 -2.22
N ARG A 129 -8.88 4.43 -1.30
CA ARG A 129 -8.76 5.88 -1.11
C ARG A 129 -7.60 6.27 -0.21
N SER A 130 -6.91 5.28 0.35
CA SER A 130 -5.85 5.47 1.34
C SER A 130 -6.29 6.34 2.53
N ALA A 131 -7.58 6.31 2.87
CA ALA A 131 -8.14 7.10 3.97
C ALA A 131 -7.76 6.48 5.32
N HIS A 132 -7.67 5.15 5.37
CA HIS A 132 -7.16 4.41 6.51
C HIS A 132 -5.93 3.59 6.13
N VAL A 133 -4.92 3.59 7.00
CA VAL A 133 -3.70 2.81 6.82
C VAL A 133 -3.39 2.08 8.12
N THR A 134 -3.12 0.78 8.02
CA THR A 134 -2.51 0.00 9.09
C THR A 134 -1.07 -0.30 8.72
N VAL A 135 -0.14 0.16 9.54
CA VAL A 135 1.29 -0.14 9.44
C VAL A 135 1.57 -1.38 10.28
N LEU A 136 1.93 -2.48 9.60
CA LEU A 136 2.43 -3.69 10.20
C LEU A 136 3.95 -3.68 10.14
N VAL A 137 4.62 -3.92 11.27
CA VAL A 137 6.09 -3.89 11.37
C VAL A 137 6.59 -5.28 11.70
N PHE A 138 7.61 -5.73 10.96
CA PHE A 138 8.14 -7.07 11.03
C PHE A 138 9.62 -7.08 11.33
N THR A 139 10.07 -8.09 12.07
CA THR A 139 11.48 -8.47 12.25
C THR A 139 11.78 -9.76 11.49
N GLY A 140 13.06 -10.09 11.35
CA GLY A 140 13.54 -11.28 10.61
C GLY A 140 14.23 -10.93 9.30
N ASP A 141 14.87 -11.93 8.70
CA ASP A 141 15.78 -11.71 7.55
C ASP A 141 15.06 -11.77 6.19
N GLU A 142 13.88 -12.38 6.15
CA GLU A 142 13.10 -12.59 4.93
C GLU A 142 11.81 -11.78 4.90
N PRO A 143 11.30 -11.40 3.72
CA PRO A 143 10.06 -10.65 3.63
C PRO A 143 8.87 -11.46 4.15
N PRO A 144 7.91 -10.82 4.86
CA PRO A 144 6.69 -11.50 5.30
C PRO A 144 5.92 -12.08 4.11
N GLY A 145 5.49 -13.32 4.26
CA GLY A 145 4.86 -14.10 3.19
C GLY A 145 4.63 -15.57 3.57
N PRO A 146 3.95 -16.33 2.69
CA PRO A 146 3.55 -17.72 2.98
C PRO A 146 4.70 -18.72 3.03
N GLN A 147 5.91 -18.32 2.62
CA GLN A 147 7.11 -19.16 2.75
C GLN A 147 7.99 -18.74 3.93
N ALA A 148 7.70 -17.58 4.55
CA ALA A 148 8.55 -16.99 5.57
C ALA A 148 8.51 -17.79 6.87
N THR A 149 9.70 -18.17 7.34
CA THR A 149 9.95 -18.98 8.55
C THR A 149 10.47 -18.15 9.73
N SER A 150 11.11 -17.02 9.46
CA SER A 150 11.80 -16.15 10.42
C SER A 150 11.17 -14.75 10.53
N SER A 151 10.27 -14.40 9.62
CA SER A 151 9.50 -13.15 9.66
C SER A 151 8.49 -13.17 10.81
N ARG A 152 8.54 -12.17 11.68
CA ARG A 152 7.66 -12.06 12.85
C ARG A 152 7.04 -10.66 12.92
N LEU A 153 5.73 -10.59 13.12
CA LEU A 153 5.03 -9.33 13.38
C LEU A 153 5.39 -8.83 14.79
N CYS A 154 6.01 -7.65 14.89
CA CYS A 154 6.40 -7.04 16.16
C CYS A 154 5.48 -5.87 16.56
N GLY A 155 4.78 -5.26 15.58
CA GLY A 155 3.99 -4.05 15.79
C GLY A 155 2.87 -3.90 14.77
N SER A 156 1.75 -3.32 15.21
CA SER A 156 0.59 -3.01 14.37
C SER A 156 -0.03 -1.69 14.82
N PHE A 157 -0.05 -0.72 13.92
CA PHE A 157 -0.42 0.66 14.21
C PHE A 157 -1.40 1.15 13.17
N ALA A 158 -2.57 1.63 13.58
CA ALA A 158 -3.59 2.09 12.64
C ALA A 158 -3.69 3.62 12.65
N TYR A 159 -3.96 4.16 11.47
CA TYR A 159 -4.02 5.58 11.21
C TYR A 159 -5.18 5.97 10.29
N THR A 160 -5.54 7.25 10.33
CA THR A 160 -6.48 7.88 9.40
C THR A 160 -5.79 9.06 8.72
N LEU A 161 -6.10 9.30 7.45
CA LEU A 161 -5.57 10.44 6.71
C LEU A 161 -5.88 11.72 7.48
N ARG A 162 -4.87 12.58 7.63
CA ARG A 162 -5.04 13.89 8.23
C ARG A 162 -5.61 14.79 7.15
N GLU A 163 -6.89 15.15 7.28
CA GLU A 163 -7.46 16.19 6.43
C GLU A 163 -6.67 17.48 6.63
N SER A 164 -6.01 17.95 5.56
CA SER A 164 -5.45 19.29 5.54
C SER A 164 -6.62 20.26 5.67
N GLY A 165 -6.85 20.77 6.87
CA GLY A 165 -7.80 21.84 7.09
C GLY A 165 -7.48 22.94 6.09
N ARG A 166 -8.45 23.29 5.22
CA ARG A 166 -8.35 24.48 4.38
C ARG A 166 -8.19 25.68 5.32
N HIS A 167 -6.96 26.06 5.61
CA HIS A 167 -6.67 27.43 6.01
C HIS A 167 -6.90 28.27 4.75
N GLY A 168 -8.18 28.59 4.50
CA GLY A 168 -8.55 29.63 3.58
C GLY A 168 -7.89 30.91 4.07
N VAL A 169 -6.79 31.29 3.41
CA VAL A 169 -6.30 32.65 3.48
C VAL A 169 -7.38 33.48 2.78
N VAL A 170 -8.26 34.08 3.58
CA VAL A 170 -9.05 35.22 3.13
C VAL A 170 -8.04 36.36 3.02
N LEU A 171 -7.61 36.64 1.79
CA LEU A 171 -6.92 37.88 1.44
C LEU A 171 -7.93 39.02 1.39
#